data_AF-A0A934BS74-F1
#
_entry.id   AF-A0A934BS74-F1
#
_cell.length_a   1.000
_cell.length_b   1.000
_cell.length_c   1.000
_cell.angle_alpha   90.00
_cell.angle_beta   90.00
_cell.angle_gamma   90.00
#
_symmetry.space_group_name_H-M   'P 1'
#
loop_
_entity.id
_entity.type
_entity.pdbx_description
1 polymer ?
#
loop_
_entity_poly.entity_id
_entity_poly.type
_entity_poly.pdbx_seq_one_letter_code
_entity_poly.pdbx_strand_id
1 'polypeptide(L)'
;MNRLTKNFLIALAVVLGISLLWMAILAASVDSRTQFFANGGYDMFVQPNPATGEKASQIMAALPGRAMFHFFVVTMLAGAMIVNLLWLNGAAKPWLRWGSCAGLALILYVEQWSATSNFFEYYSPSQVYGDNPIFQKLRASPGRQRLAMLTRAGYYNTWLSLHLPYFDIDTIDIPAASRPPADYTAYFGVVDRAPLRKWELCATRYMLGPKDLGLQFFKAQNGEAFFRPIVEMDVPQLGRPTLFEYSRALPRALVLHRWEILDDPDKLLARLVDPKFDPHSTILLNAAPPLQPDPNAPPSTAVDIVSFKPARVELKTSLKSPGILMLNDRYDTGWTVAVDGAPAKMQPGNFIMRTVPLPPGEHRVVFHYGVPAAMWWLTWGQWIAITLGLVATAISALRRRK
;
A
#
# COMPACT_ATOMS: atom_id res chain seq x y z
N MET A 1 52.69 1.79 -16.78
CA MET A 1 51.33 1.54 -16.24
C MET A 1 51.46 0.93 -14.85
N ASN A 2 50.86 1.53 -13.81
CA ASN A 2 50.99 1.02 -12.43
C ASN A 2 50.17 -0.27 -12.22
N ARG A 3 50.51 -1.06 -11.19
CA ARG A 3 49.85 -2.35 -10.87
C ARG A 3 48.33 -2.21 -10.70
N LEU A 4 47.89 -1.09 -10.12
CA LEU A 4 46.47 -0.79 -9.92
C LEU A 4 45.72 -0.63 -11.25
N THR A 5 46.27 0.13 -12.20
CA THR A 5 45.68 0.34 -13.54
C THR A 5 45.65 -0.95 -14.33
N LYS A 6 46.72 -1.76 -14.26
CA LYS A 6 46.77 -3.08 -14.90
C LYS A 6 45.67 -4.00 -14.37
N ASN A 7 45.53 -4.09 -13.04
CA ASN A 7 44.50 -4.92 -12.42
C ASN A 7 43.08 -4.44 -12.76
N PHE A 8 42.86 -3.11 -12.77
CA PHE A 8 41.58 -2.52 -13.16
C PHE A 8 41.23 -2.84 -14.62
N LEU A 9 42.17 -2.72 -15.55
CA LEU A 9 41.94 -3.06 -16.96
C LEU A 9 41.61 -4.53 -17.17
N ILE A 10 42.27 -5.44 -16.44
CA ILE A 10 41.93 -6.87 -16.48
C ILE A 10 40.50 -7.08 -15.98
N ALA A 11 40.14 -6.49 -14.85
CA ALA A 11 38.78 -6.60 -14.30
C ALA A 11 37.73 -6.00 -15.26
N LEU A 12 38.00 -4.83 -15.85
CA LEU A 12 37.11 -4.18 -16.82
C LEU A 12 36.92 -5.05 -18.07
N ALA A 13 38.00 -5.62 -18.62
CA ALA A 13 37.92 -6.50 -19.78
C ALA A 13 37.10 -7.77 -19.48
N VAL A 14 37.28 -8.36 -18.30
CA VAL A 14 36.48 -9.51 -17.84
C VAL A 14 34.99 -9.14 -17.75
N VAL A 15 34.66 -8.02 -17.11
CA VAL A 15 33.26 -7.56 -16.98
C VAL A 15 32.65 -7.32 -18.35
N LEU A 16 33.32 -6.57 -19.22
CA LEU A 16 32.83 -6.30 -20.59
C LEU A 16 32.66 -7.58 -21.41
N GLY A 17 33.58 -8.54 -21.29
CA GLY A 17 33.48 -9.83 -21.96
C GLY A 17 32.29 -10.66 -21.47
N ILE A 18 32.07 -10.72 -20.15
CA ILE A 18 30.90 -11.39 -19.56
C ILE A 18 29.61 -10.70 -20.01
N SER A 19 29.57 -9.37 -20.03
CA SER A 19 28.41 -8.60 -20.50
C SER A 19 28.08 -8.89 -21.98
N LEU A 20 29.09 -8.95 -22.85
CA LEU A 20 28.89 -9.31 -24.27
C LEU A 20 28.35 -10.73 -24.44
N LEU A 21 28.88 -11.70 -23.68
CA LEU A 21 28.37 -13.07 -23.69
C LEU A 21 26.90 -13.11 -23.27
N TRP A 22 26.55 -12.42 -22.18
CA TRP A 22 25.16 -12.33 -21.73
C TRP A 22 24.25 -11.61 -22.73
N MET A 23 24.72 -10.54 -23.37
CA MET A 23 23.97 -9.90 -24.44
C MET A 23 23.67 -10.86 -25.59
N ALA A 24 24.66 -11.66 -26.00
CA ALA A 24 24.46 -12.67 -27.05
C ALA A 24 23.43 -13.73 -26.64
N ILE A 25 23.50 -14.23 -25.39
CA ILE A 25 22.53 -15.18 -24.84
C ILE A 25 21.12 -14.58 -24.81
N LEU A 26 20.99 -13.32 -24.35
CA LEU A 26 19.70 -12.64 -24.26
C LEU A 26 19.14 -12.35 -25.65
N ALA A 27 19.97 -11.94 -26.61
CA ALA A 27 19.58 -11.72 -27.99
C ALA A 27 19.09 -13.03 -28.66
N ALA A 28 19.84 -14.12 -28.49
CA ALA A 28 19.47 -15.43 -29.04
C ALA A 28 18.19 -16.04 -28.42
N SER A 29 17.79 -15.58 -27.23
CA SER A 29 16.61 -16.05 -26.51
C SER A 29 15.41 -15.10 -26.57
N VAL A 30 15.44 -14.04 -27.38
CA VAL A 30 14.31 -13.09 -27.47
C VAL A 30 13.03 -13.80 -27.93
N ASP A 31 13.11 -14.65 -28.95
CA ASP A 31 11.92 -15.31 -29.50
C ASP A 31 11.30 -16.30 -28.50
N SER A 32 12.13 -17.11 -27.83
CA SER A 32 11.66 -18.07 -26.82
C SER A 32 11.06 -17.37 -25.60
N ARG A 33 11.65 -16.25 -25.16
CA ARG A 33 11.09 -15.43 -24.07
C ARG A 33 9.81 -14.71 -24.49
N THR A 34 9.73 -14.25 -25.74
CA THR A 34 8.50 -13.65 -26.29
C THR A 34 7.37 -14.66 -26.26
N GLN A 35 7.61 -15.89 -26.72
CA GLN A 35 6.63 -16.98 -26.64
C GLN A 35 6.26 -17.32 -25.19
N PHE A 36 7.23 -17.38 -24.28
CA PHE A 36 6.98 -17.61 -22.85
C PHE A 36 6.04 -16.57 -22.26
N PHE A 37 6.30 -15.28 -22.49
CA PHE A 37 5.42 -14.21 -22.00
C PHE A 37 4.07 -14.18 -22.72
N ALA A 38 4.03 -14.45 -24.02
CA ALA A 38 2.75 -14.55 -24.75
C ALA A 38 1.87 -15.68 -24.19
N ASN A 39 2.45 -16.86 -23.95
CA ASN A 39 1.75 -18.00 -23.34
C ASN A 39 1.35 -17.74 -21.88
N GLY A 40 2.09 -16.88 -21.17
CA GLY A 40 1.73 -16.39 -19.84
C GLY A 40 0.55 -15.40 -19.82
N GLY A 41 -0.02 -15.07 -20.98
CA GLY A 41 -1.21 -14.22 -21.11
C GLY A 41 -0.94 -12.72 -21.03
N TYR A 42 0.32 -12.29 -21.06
CA TYR A 42 0.68 -10.87 -20.94
C TYR A 42 0.14 -10.01 -22.09
N ASP A 43 -0.08 -10.61 -23.26
CA ASP A 43 -0.67 -9.92 -24.42
C ASP A 43 -2.20 -9.81 -24.37
N MET A 44 -2.87 -10.51 -23.45
CA MET A 44 -4.32 -10.45 -23.30
C MET A 44 -4.79 -9.25 -22.47
N PHE A 45 -3.94 -8.76 -21.57
CA PHE A 45 -4.31 -7.74 -20.57
C PHE A 45 -3.71 -6.37 -20.82
N VAL A 46 -2.75 -6.27 -21.75
CA VAL A 46 -2.02 -5.03 -22.04
C VAL A 46 -2.19 -4.72 -23.52
N GLN A 47 -2.71 -3.53 -23.82
CA GLN A 47 -2.79 -3.09 -25.21
C GLN A 47 -1.39 -2.90 -25.79
N PRO A 48 -1.18 -3.15 -27.10
CA PRO A 48 0.08 -2.87 -27.75
C PRO A 48 0.51 -1.42 -27.54
N ASN A 49 1.83 -1.19 -27.47
CA ASN A 49 2.36 0.16 -27.32
C ASN A 49 1.85 1.03 -28.49
N PRO A 50 1.15 2.15 -28.23
CA PRO A 50 0.52 2.94 -29.28
C PRO A 50 1.54 3.63 -30.21
N ALA A 51 2.78 3.83 -29.76
CA ALA A 51 3.84 4.44 -30.56
C ALA A 51 4.59 3.43 -31.45
N THR A 52 4.82 2.20 -30.95
CA THR A 52 5.67 1.21 -31.64
C THR A 52 4.90 0.02 -32.21
N GLY A 53 3.65 -0.21 -31.76
CA GLY A 53 2.86 -1.41 -32.06
C GLY A 53 3.37 -2.68 -31.36
N GLU A 54 4.45 -2.61 -30.58
CA GLU A 54 5.01 -3.77 -29.88
C GLU A 54 4.02 -4.28 -28.81
N LYS A 55 3.83 -5.60 -28.77
CA LYS A 55 3.04 -6.27 -27.72
C LYS A 55 3.83 -6.32 -26.41
N ALA A 56 3.13 -6.50 -25.28
CA ALA A 56 3.76 -6.58 -23.96
C ALA A 56 4.79 -7.70 -23.86
N SER A 57 4.51 -8.87 -24.44
CA SER A 57 5.43 -10.01 -24.50
C SER A 57 6.74 -9.68 -25.20
N GLN A 58 6.67 -8.94 -26.31
CA GLN A 58 7.83 -8.51 -27.10
C GLN A 58 8.68 -7.50 -26.31
N ILE A 59 8.03 -6.54 -25.66
CA ILE A 59 8.72 -5.54 -24.82
C ILE A 59 9.44 -6.24 -23.66
N MET A 60 8.75 -7.11 -22.92
CA MET A 60 9.35 -7.82 -21.78
C MET A 60 10.47 -8.78 -22.19
N ALA A 61 10.36 -9.44 -23.34
CA ALA A 61 11.44 -10.27 -23.86
C ALA A 61 12.66 -9.44 -24.27
N ALA A 62 12.46 -8.26 -24.87
CA ALA A 62 13.55 -7.40 -25.31
C ALA A 62 14.24 -6.65 -24.13
N LEU A 63 13.51 -6.36 -23.05
CA LEU A 63 13.96 -5.52 -21.93
C LEU A 63 15.31 -5.95 -21.33
N PRO A 64 15.53 -7.23 -20.94
CA PRO A 64 16.82 -7.65 -20.40
C PRO A 64 17.99 -7.44 -21.36
N GLY A 65 17.77 -7.65 -22.67
CA GLY A 65 18.80 -7.45 -23.69
C GLY A 65 19.15 -5.96 -23.86
N ARG A 66 18.13 -5.10 -23.93
CA ARG A 66 18.30 -3.63 -23.95
C ARG A 66 19.03 -3.13 -22.70
N ALA A 67 18.68 -3.66 -21.53
CA ALA A 67 19.33 -3.32 -20.26
C ALA A 67 20.81 -3.75 -20.22
N MET A 68 21.14 -4.95 -20.71
CA MET A 68 22.52 -5.42 -20.76
C MET A 68 23.37 -4.65 -21.77
N PHE A 69 22.81 -4.25 -22.91
CA PHE A 69 23.48 -3.34 -23.84
C PHE A 69 23.79 -1.99 -23.18
N HIS A 70 22.81 -1.41 -22.49
CA HIS A 70 23.00 -0.16 -21.77
C HIS A 70 24.07 -0.28 -20.68
N PHE A 71 24.02 -1.35 -19.87
CA PHE A 71 25.05 -1.66 -18.87
C PHE A 71 26.45 -1.76 -19.49
N PHE A 72 26.59 -2.44 -20.63
CA PHE A 72 27.85 -2.57 -21.34
C PHE A 72 28.42 -1.20 -21.75
N VAL A 73 27.61 -0.36 -22.39
CA VAL A 73 28.03 0.97 -22.86
C VAL A 73 28.43 1.85 -21.68
N VAL A 74 27.61 1.91 -20.63
CA VAL A 74 27.89 2.72 -19.43
C VAL A 74 29.18 2.24 -18.75
N THR A 75 29.34 0.93 -18.58
CA THR A 75 30.55 0.34 -17.97
C THR A 75 31.79 0.62 -18.79
N MET A 76 31.69 0.57 -20.13
CA MET A 76 32.80 0.89 -21.03
C MET A 76 33.20 2.37 -20.92
N LEU A 77 32.23 3.28 -20.98
CA LEU A 77 32.48 4.73 -20.91
C LEU A 77 32.99 5.16 -19.53
N ALA A 78 32.37 4.68 -18.45
CA ALA A 78 32.82 4.94 -17.08
C ALA A 78 34.20 4.32 -16.83
N GLY A 79 34.42 3.09 -17.30
CA GLY A 79 35.71 2.41 -17.27
C GLY A 79 36.81 3.23 -17.95
N ALA A 80 36.53 3.78 -19.14
CA ALA A 80 37.47 4.66 -19.84
C ALA A 80 37.81 5.93 -19.04
N MET A 81 36.82 6.56 -18.41
CA MET A 81 37.07 7.73 -17.54
C MET A 81 37.86 7.38 -16.27
N ILE A 82 37.60 6.22 -15.67
CA ILE A 82 38.35 5.73 -14.50
C ILE A 82 39.79 5.37 -14.91
N VAL A 83 39.99 4.70 -16.05
CA VAL A 83 41.34 4.45 -16.60
C VAL A 83 42.06 5.78 -16.82
N ASN A 84 41.39 6.78 -17.39
CA ASN A 84 41.96 8.12 -17.54
C ASN A 84 42.38 8.69 -16.18
N LEU A 85 41.50 8.68 -15.16
CA LEU A 85 41.84 9.14 -13.80
C LEU A 85 43.01 8.38 -13.15
N LEU A 86 43.08 7.06 -13.34
CA LEU A 86 44.14 6.21 -12.81
C LEU A 86 45.48 6.42 -13.54
N TRP A 87 45.43 6.73 -14.84
CA TRP A 87 46.59 6.96 -15.70
C TRP A 87 47.15 8.38 -15.55
N LEU A 88 46.27 9.38 -15.37
CA LEU A 88 46.60 10.78 -15.10
C LEU A 88 47.15 11.02 -13.68
N ASN A 89 47.28 9.97 -12.87
CA ASN A 89 47.70 10.07 -11.47
C ASN A 89 49.23 10.31 -11.39
N GLY A 90 49.63 11.59 -11.43
CA GLY A 90 50.99 12.06 -11.14
C GLY A 90 51.61 13.02 -12.16
N ALA A 91 51.12 13.07 -13.40
CA ALA A 91 51.74 13.87 -14.49
C ALA A 91 50.76 14.71 -15.33
N ALA A 92 49.46 14.62 -15.06
CA ALA A 92 48.44 15.30 -15.86
C ALA A 92 48.06 16.69 -15.33
N LYS A 93 47.71 17.60 -16.24
CA LYS A 93 47.15 18.92 -15.89
C LYS A 93 45.84 18.74 -15.10
N PRO A 94 45.60 19.50 -14.01
CA PRO A 94 44.41 19.37 -13.16
C PRO A 94 43.06 19.37 -13.90
N TRP A 95 42.94 20.14 -14.99
CA TRP A 95 41.71 20.21 -15.78
C TRP A 95 41.33 18.88 -16.46
N LEU A 96 42.29 18.03 -16.80
CA LEU A 96 41.99 16.69 -17.37
C LEU A 96 41.36 15.77 -16.33
N ARG A 97 41.76 15.91 -15.06
CA ARG A 97 41.20 15.15 -13.93
C ARG A 97 39.78 15.61 -13.63
N TRP A 98 39.58 16.93 -13.55
CA TRP A 98 38.24 17.52 -13.40
C TRP A 98 37.34 17.17 -14.59
N GLY A 99 37.86 17.18 -15.82
CA GLY A 99 37.15 16.74 -17.01
C GLY A 99 36.72 15.28 -16.95
N SER A 100 37.57 14.39 -16.44
CA SER A 100 37.24 12.96 -16.28
C SER A 100 36.22 12.73 -15.16
N CYS A 101 36.29 13.48 -14.06
CA CYS A 101 35.28 13.48 -13.01
C CYS A 101 33.93 14.02 -13.51
N ALA A 102 33.93 15.11 -14.27
CA ALA A 102 32.73 15.67 -14.88
C ALA A 102 32.13 14.71 -15.92
N GLY A 103 32.97 14.04 -16.71
CA GLY A 103 32.55 12.99 -17.64
C GLY A 103 31.89 11.81 -16.93
N LEU A 104 32.45 11.33 -15.81
CA LEU A 104 31.81 10.30 -14.98
C LEU A 104 30.46 10.76 -14.43
N ALA A 105 30.40 11.98 -13.89
CA ALA A 105 29.16 12.54 -13.39
C ALA A 105 28.09 12.64 -14.50
N LEU A 106 28.48 13.05 -15.71
CA LEU A 106 27.60 13.12 -16.86
C LEU A 106 27.12 11.73 -17.31
N ILE A 107 28.01 10.74 -17.37
CA ILE A 107 27.64 9.36 -17.72
C ILE A 107 26.63 8.80 -16.73
N LEU A 108 26.86 8.98 -15.43
CA LEU A 108 25.93 8.55 -14.39
C LEU A 108 24.61 9.33 -14.46
N TYR A 109 24.65 10.64 -14.72
CA TYR A 109 23.45 11.44 -14.89
C TYR A 109 22.62 10.98 -16.09
N VAL A 110 23.25 10.76 -17.25
CA VAL A 110 22.58 10.28 -18.47
C VAL A 110 22.04 8.87 -18.27
N GLU A 111 22.78 7.99 -17.58
CA GLU A 111 22.31 6.65 -17.23
C GLU A 111 21.06 6.72 -16.34
N GLN A 112 21.11 7.51 -15.26
CA GLN A 112 19.97 7.70 -14.38
C GLN A 112 18.78 8.32 -15.12
N TRP A 113 19.01 9.35 -15.93
CA TRP A 113 17.96 9.99 -16.73
C TRP A 113 17.34 9.02 -17.73
N SER A 114 18.15 8.29 -18.51
CA SER A 114 17.66 7.31 -19.48
C SER A 114 16.95 6.13 -18.82
N ALA A 115 17.43 5.70 -17.65
CA ALA A 115 16.80 4.63 -16.89
C ALA A 115 15.45 5.08 -16.33
N THR A 116 15.33 6.35 -15.91
CA THR A 116 14.12 6.87 -15.24
C THR A 116 13.09 7.46 -16.20
N SER A 117 13.50 8.09 -17.29
CA SER A 117 12.63 8.83 -18.20
C SER A 117 11.51 7.98 -18.81
N ASN A 118 11.74 6.67 -18.95
CA ASN A 118 10.76 5.73 -19.49
C ASN A 118 9.70 5.29 -18.46
N PHE A 119 9.89 5.59 -17.17
CA PHE A 119 8.97 5.20 -16.09
C PHE A 119 8.19 6.37 -15.50
N PHE A 120 8.52 7.61 -15.85
CA PHE A 120 7.84 8.80 -15.36
C PHE A 120 6.99 9.42 -16.46
N GLU A 121 5.69 9.23 -16.35
CA GLU A 121 4.71 9.96 -17.14
C GLU A 121 4.20 11.15 -16.30
N TYR A 122 4.29 12.35 -16.87
CA TYR A 122 3.89 13.57 -16.19
C TYR A 122 2.45 13.90 -16.54
N TYR A 123 1.60 14.03 -15.53
CA TYR A 123 0.21 14.43 -15.68
C TYR A 123 -0.03 15.76 -14.97
N SER A 124 -0.90 16.61 -15.52
CA SER A 124 -1.34 17.77 -14.74
C SER A 124 -2.30 17.31 -13.63
N PRO A 125 -2.15 17.79 -12.38
CA PRO A 125 -3.04 17.41 -11.28
C PRO A 125 -4.52 17.64 -11.60
N SER A 126 -4.85 18.68 -12.35
CA SER A 126 -6.23 18.97 -12.77
C SER A 126 -6.81 17.96 -13.75
N GLN A 127 -5.99 17.30 -14.57
CA GLN A 127 -6.45 16.24 -15.47
C GLN A 127 -6.78 14.95 -14.72
N VAL A 128 -6.01 14.63 -13.68
CA VAL A 128 -6.18 13.38 -12.91
C VAL A 128 -7.19 13.57 -11.77
N TYR A 129 -7.05 14.65 -11.00
CA TYR A 129 -7.83 14.92 -9.80
C TYR A 129 -8.89 16.00 -10.01
N GLY A 130 -9.43 16.09 -11.23
CA GLY A 130 -10.50 17.02 -11.57
C GLY A 130 -11.76 16.81 -10.73
N ASP A 131 -12.68 17.77 -10.82
CA ASP A 131 -13.94 17.70 -10.08
C ASP A 131 -14.75 16.45 -10.44
N ASN A 132 -15.09 15.68 -9.42
CA ASN A 132 -15.82 14.43 -9.55
C ASN A 132 -16.99 14.40 -8.56
N PRO A 133 -18.25 14.33 -9.03
CA PRO A 133 -19.43 14.29 -8.17
C PRO A 133 -19.43 13.13 -7.17
N ILE A 134 -18.85 11.98 -7.51
CA ILE A 134 -18.70 10.83 -6.61
C ILE A 134 -17.79 11.19 -5.44
N PHE A 135 -16.62 11.79 -5.69
CA PHE A 135 -15.70 12.18 -4.62
C PHE A 135 -16.25 13.34 -3.78
N GLN A 136 -16.96 14.29 -4.38
CA GLN A 136 -17.66 15.34 -3.63
C GLN A 136 -18.71 14.74 -2.69
N LYS A 137 -19.50 13.78 -3.20
CA LYS A 137 -20.50 13.08 -2.38
C LYS A 137 -19.86 12.29 -1.24
N LEU A 138 -18.82 11.52 -1.52
CA LEU A 138 -18.12 10.69 -0.52
C LEU A 138 -17.44 11.52 0.57
N ARG A 139 -16.82 12.65 0.21
CA ARG A 139 -16.19 13.57 1.17
C ARG A 139 -17.19 14.28 2.07
N ALA A 140 -18.40 14.55 1.57
CA ALA A 140 -19.46 15.18 2.34
C ALA A 140 -20.18 14.20 3.30
N SER A 141 -19.91 12.90 3.21
CA SER A 141 -20.62 11.89 4.00
C SER A 141 -20.19 11.89 5.46
N PRO A 142 -21.14 11.92 6.42
CA PRO A 142 -20.82 11.90 7.84
C PRO A 142 -20.28 10.53 8.29
N GLY A 143 -19.44 10.53 9.34
CA GLY A 143 -19.06 9.31 10.06
C GLY A 143 -17.94 8.46 9.43
N ARG A 144 -17.21 8.98 8.43
CA ARG A 144 -16.02 8.36 7.81
C ARG A 144 -16.22 6.88 7.41
N GLN A 145 -17.25 6.69 6.58
CA GLN A 145 -17.62 5.39 6.04
C GLN A 145 -16.72 4.96 4.88
N ARG A 146 -16.66 3.65 4.62
CA ARG A 146 -15.82 3.08 3.56
C ARG A 146 -16.56 2.87 2.24
N LEU A 147 -15.77 2.90 1.16
CA LEU A 147 -16.13 2.47 -0.18
C LEU A 147 -15.71 1.01 -0.42
N ALA A 148 -16.45 0.31 -1.27
CA ALA A 148 -16.03 -0.93 -1.92
C ALA A 148 -16.25 -0.86 -3.44
N MET A 149 -15.39 -1.51 -4.20
CA MET A 149 -15.45 -1.60 -5.66
C MET A 149 -16.17 -2.90 -6.05
N LEU A 150 -17.20 -2.79 -6.89
CA LEU A 150 -17.94 -3.94 -7.41
C LEU A 150 -17.22 -4.61 -8.60
N THR A 151 -16.23 -3.94 -9.18
CA THR A 151 -15.45 -4.46 -10.31
C THR A 151 -13.98 -4.13 -10.16
N ARG A 152 -13.12 -5.04 -10.63
CA ARG A 152 -11.67 -4.83 -10.77
C ARG A 152 -11.27 -4.32 -12.16
N ALA A 153 -12.24 -4.15 -13.06
CA ALA A 153 -12.00 -3.66 -14.41
C ALA A 153 -11.95 -2.13 -14.47
N GLY A 154 -11.32 -1.60 -15.53
CA GLY A 154 -11.29 -0.16 -15.83
C GLY A 154 -10.58 0.65 -14.75
N TYR A 155 -11.33 1.50 -14.05
CA TYR A 155 -10.80 2.51 -13.13
C TYR A 155 -10.30 1.96 -11.79
N TYR A 156 -10.44 0.66 -11.52
CA TYR A 156 -10.12 0.06 -10.22
C TYR A 156 -8.73 0.44 -9.70
N ASN A 157 -7.66 0.13 -10.43
CA ASN A 157 -6.28 0.36 -9.96
C ASN A 157 -5.97 1.85 -9.81
N THR A 158 -6.39 2.67 -10.78
CA THR A 158 -6.15 4.11 -10.79
C THR A 158 -6.88 4.81 -9.65
N TRP A 159 -8.13 4.45 -9.38
CA TRP A 159 -8.90 5.05 -8.29
C TRP A 159 -8.36 4.60 -6.95
N LEU A 160 -8.11 3.30 -6.80
CA LEU A 160 -7.64 2.72 -5.56
C LEU A 160 -6.24 3.22 -5.15
N SER A 161 -5.35 3.43 -6.12
CA SER A 161 -3.96 3.81 -5.86
C SER A 161 -3.73 5.32 -5.84
N LEU A 162 -4.52 6.10 -6.61
CA LEU A 162 -4.31 7.54 -6.77
C LEU A 162 -5.44 8.37 -6.20
N HIS A 163 -6.69 8.11 -6.59
CA HIS A 163 -7.79 9.02 -6.31
C HIS A 163 -8.31 8.92 -4.88
N LEU A 164 -8.63 7.71 -4.42
CA LEU A 164 -9.18 7.50 -3.07
C LEU A 164 -8.22 8.01 -1.99
N PRO A 165 -6.91 7.73 -2.03
CA PRO A 165 -5.96 8.33 -1.08
C PRO A 165 -5.88 9.85 -1.18
N TYR A 166 -5.86 10.41 -2.40
CA TYR A 166 -5.78 11.86 -2.61
C TYR A 166 -6.99 12.61 -2.02
N PHE A 167 -8.19 12.04 -2.15
CA PHE A 167 -9.43 12.63 -1.63
C PHE A 167 -9.77 12.21 -0.21
N ASP A 168 -8.86 11.51 0.49
CA ASP A 168 -9.05 11.01 1.86
C ASP A 168 -10.31 10.13 2.02
N ILE A 169 -10.55 9.26 1.02
CA ILE A 169 -11.68 8.32 0.99
C ILE A 169 -11.18 6.94 1.41
N ASP A 170 -11.68 6.45 2.54
CA ASP A 170 -11.36 5.11 3.03
C ASP A 170 -12.04 4.02 2.16
N THR A 171 -11.34 2.92 1.93
CA THR A 171 -11.86 1.76 1.19
C THR A 171 -11.47 0.46 1.87
N ILE A 172 -12.26 -0.60 1.64
CA ILE A 172 -11.92 -1.96 2.07
C ILE A 172 -11.10 -2.73 1.03
N ASP A 173 -11.05 -2.24 -0.20
CA ASP A 173 -10.29 -2.88 -1.27
C ASP A 173 -8.80 -2.64 -1.05
N ILE A 174 -8.00 -3.69 -1.25
CA ILE A 174 -6.56 -3.61 -1.12
C ILE A 174 -5.95 -3.66 -2.51
N PRO A 175 -5.18 -2.64 -2.94
CA PRO A 175 -4.59 -2.63 -4.27
C PRO A 175 -3.60 -3.77 -4.47
N ALA A 176 -2.74 -4.03 -3.47
CA ALA A 176 -1.87 -5.20 -3.45
C ALA A 176 -1.50 -5.57 -2.00
N ALA A 177 -1.59 -6.86 -1.67
CA ALA A 177 -1.06 -7.43 -0.44
C ALA A 177 -0.32 -8.73 -0.74
N SER A 178 0.99 -8.65 -1.00
CA SER A 178 1.80 -9.83 -1.34
C SER A 178 2.01 -10.79 -0.16
N ARG A 179 1.92 -10.28 1.07
CA ARG A 179 2.12 -11.05 2.32
C ARG A 179 1.14 -10.55 3.38
N PRO A 180 -0.16 -10.88 3.26
CA PRO A 180 -1.14 -10.46 4.25
C PRO A 180 -0.83 -11.12 5.61
N PRO A 181 -1.01 -10.42 6.73
CA PRO A 181 -0.90 -11.02 8.06
C PRO A 181 -1.87 -12.19 8.28
N ALA A 182 -1.54 -13.08 9.22
CA ALA A 182 -2.30 -14.32 9.45
C ALA A 182 -3.74 -14.07 9.93
N ASP A 183 -3.94 -13.11 10.84
CA ASP A 183 -5.25 -12.64 11.30
C ASP A 183 -6.09 -12.06 10.16
N TYR A 184 -5.46 -11.26 9.30
CA TYR A 184 -6.12 -10.71 8.11
C TYR A 184 -6.59 -11.82 7.17
N THR A 185 -5.71 -12.79 6.91
CA THR A 185 -5.99 -13.94 6.04
C THR A 185 -7.12 -14.80 6.60
N ALA A 186 -7.11 -15.07 7.91
CA ALA A 186 -8.17 -15.84 8.58
C ALA A 186 -9.53 -15.13 8.51
N TYR A 187 -9.55 -13.83 8.80
CA TYR A 187 -10.78 -13.03 8.77
C TYR A 187 -11.40 -12.99 7.37
N PHE A 188 -10.65 -12.52 6.37
CA PHE A 188 -11.17 -12.39 5.00
C PHE A 188 -11.40 -13.75 4.33
N GLY A 189 -10.66 -14.80 4.71
CA GLY A 189 -10.93 -16.17 4.26
C GLY A 189 -12.33 -16.69 4.63
N VAL A 190 -12.94 -16.13 5.68
CA VAL A 190 -14.32 -16.44 6.10
C VAL A 190 -15.31 -15.40 5.59
N VAL A 191 -15.09 -14.10 5.85
CA VAL A 191 -16.10 -13.06 5.53
C VAL A 191 -16.27 -12.82 4.03
N ASP A 192 -15.27 -13.12 3.19
CA ASP A 192 -15.39 -12.96 1.73
C ASP A 192 -16.45 -13.90 1.11
N ARG A 193 -16.82 -14.98 1.81
CA ARG A 193 -17.90 -15.90 1.40
C ARG A 193 -19.29 -15.32 1.64
N ALA A 194 -19.39 -14.26 2.45
CA ALA A 194 -20.64 -13.60 2.82
C ALA A 194 -20.53 -12.08 2.53
N PRO A 195 -20.56 -11.65 1.25
CA PRO A 195 -20.17 -10.29 0.86
C PRO A 195 -21.02 -9.19 1.49
N LEU A 196 -22.33 -9.38 1.65
CA LEU A 196 -23.19 -8.41 2.34
C LEU A 196 -22.81 -8.25 3.83
N ARG A 197 -22.48 -9.38 4.49
CA ARG A 197 -22.03 -9.40 5.89
C ARG A 197 -20.64 -8.79 6.01
N LYS A 198 -19.72 -9.03 5.07
CA LYS A 198 -18.42 -8.33 4.99
C LYS A 198 -18.61 -6.82 4.95
N TRP A 199 -19.45 -6.32 4.04
CA TRP A 199 -19.69 -4.88 3.92
C TRP A 199 -20.35 -4.26 5.16
N GLU A 200 -21.27 -5.00 5.79
CA GLU A 200 -21.88 -4.65 7.08
C GLU A 200 -20.80 -4.54 8.17
N LEU A 201 -19.97 -5.58 8.33
CA LEU A 201 -18.93 -5.68 9.35
C LEU A 201 -17.76 -4.72 9.16
N CYS A 202 -17.48 -4.27 7.94
CA CYS A 202 -16.33 -3.41 7.63
C CYS A 202 -16.69 -1.93 7.47
N ALA A 203 -17.84 -1.48 7.97
CA ALA A 203 -18.32 -0.09 7.84
C ALA A 203 -18.31 0.39 6.38
N THR A 204 -18.71 -0.47 5.45
CA THR A 204 -18.73 -0.19 4.01
C THR A 204 -20.11 0.32 3.61
N ARG A 205 -20.27 1.64 3.58
CA ARG A 205 -21.53 2.30 3.22
C ARG A 205 -21.73 2.44 1.73
N TYR A 206 -20.65 2.50 0.97
CA TYR A 206 -20.70 2.85 -0.44
C TYR A 206 -20.14 1.76 -1.33
N MET A 207 -20.81 1.50 -2.46
CA MET A 207 -20.36 0.54 -3.46
C MET A 207 -20.26 1.25 -4.80
N LEU A 208 -19.14 1.08 -5.50
CA LEU A 208 -18.88 1.71 -6.79
C LEU A 208 -18.71 0.67 -7.89
N GLY A 209 -19.50 0.78 -8.94
CA GLY A 209 -19.41 -0.14 -10.08
C GLY A 209 -20.36 0.20 -11.21
N PRO A 210 -20.28 -0.51 -12.35
CA PRO A 210 -21.30 -0.44 -13.38
C PRO A 210 -22.68 -0.75 -12.81
N LYS A 211 -23.70 0.03 -13.19
CA LYS A 211 -25.06 -0.07 -12.64
C LYS A 211 -25.62 -1.49 -12.73
N ASP A 212 -25.60 -2.06 -13.93
CA ASP A 212 -26.21 -3.36 -14.21
C ASP A 212 -25.51 -4.48 -13.43
N LEU A 213 -24.19 -4.41 -13.32
CA LEU A 213 -23.40 -5.36 -12.53
C LEU A 213 -23.81 -5.30 -11.06
N GLY A 214 -23.92 -4.09 -10.50
CA GLY A 214 -24.35 -3.90 -9.11
C GLY A 214 -25.74 -4.46 -8.87
N LEU A 215 -26.73 -4.08 -9.69
CA LEU A 215 -28.11 -4.57 -9.55
C LEU A 215 -28.21 -6.09 -9.66
N GLN A 216 -27.52 -6.71 -10.63
CA GLN A 216 -27.47 -8.17 -10.77
C GLN A 216 -26.83 -8.84 -9.55
N PHE A 217 -25.73 -8.28 -9.04
CA PHE A 217 -25.06 -8.79 -7.86
C PHE A 217 -25.96 -8.71 -6.63
N PHE A 218 -26.59 -7.56 -6.37
CA PHE A 218 -27.47 -7.38 -5.22
C PHE A 218 -28.67 -8.32 -5.27
N LYS A 219 -29.21 -8.56 -6.47
CA LYS A 219 -30.26 -9.57 -6.70
C LYS A 219 -29.80 -10.97 -6.32
N ALA A 220 -28.64 -11.39 -6.82
CA ALA A 220 -28.10 -12.72 -6.56
C ALA A 220 -27.82 -12.97 -5.06
N GLN A 221 -27.59 -11.90 -4.29
CA GLN A 221 -27.40 -11.97 -2.84
C GLN A 221 -28.69 -11.75 -2.03
N ASN A 222 -29.86 -11.63 -2.67
CA ASN A 222 -31.13 -11.27 -2.04
C ASN A 222 -31.04 -9.97 -1.21
N GLY A 223 -30.23 -9.01 -1.66
CA GLY A 223 -29.87 -7.81 -0.92
C GLY A 223 -30.41 -6.51 -1.50
N GLU A 224 -31.13 -6.53 -2.62
CA GLU A 224 -31.55 -5.34 -3.39
C GLU A 224 -32.16 -4.23 -2.50
N ALA A 225 -33.00 -4.61 -1.54
CA ALA A 225 -33.69 -3.68 -0.63
C ALA A 225 -32.74 -2.83 0.23
N PHE A 226 -31.48 -3.23 0.37
CA PHE A 226 -30.48 -2.52 1.15
C PHE A 226 -29.66 -1.51 0.33
N PHE A 227 -29.79 -1.50 -0.99
CA PHE A 227 -28.98 -0.68 -1.88
C PHE A 227 -29.80 0.38 -2.59
N ARG A 228 -29.30 1.61 -2.60
CA ARG A 228 -29.90 2.72 -3.35
C ARG A 228 -28.85 3.38 -4.26
N PRO A 229 -29.10 3.53 -5.57
CA PRO A 229 -28.22 4.34 -6.42
C PRO A 229 -28.33 5.81 -6.00
N ILE A 230 -27.20 6.49 -5.82
CA ILE A 230 -27.15 7.88 -5.35
C ILE A 230 -26.47 8.84 -6.33
N VAL A 231 -25.49 8.38 -7.10
CA VAL A 231 -24.79 9.17 -8.12
C VAL A 231 -24.50 8.28 -9.31
N GLU A 232 -24.82 8.75 -10.51
CA GLU A 232 -24.42 8.14 -11.79
C GLU A 232 -23.60 9.16 -12.56
N MET A 233 -22.46 8.74 -13.10
CA MET A 233 -21.64 9.61 -13.94
C MET A 233 -21.10 8.84 -15.13
N ASP A 234 -20.96 9.51 -16.27
CA ASP A 234 -20.18 9.02 -17.38
C ASP A 234 -18.73 9.47 -17.13
N VAL A 235 -17.82 8.52 -16.91
CA VAL A 235 -16.40 8.80 -16.82
C VAL A 235 -15.80 8.55 -18.20
N PRO A 236 -15.34 9.59 -18.91
CA PRO A 236 -14.71 9.43 -20.21
C PRO A 236 -13.62 8.35 -20.14
N GLN A 237 -13.62 7.42 -21.11
CA GLN A 237 -12.68 6.28 -21.23
C GLN A 237 -12.84 5.18 -20.16
N LEU A 238 -13.62 5.39 -19.10
CA LEU A 238 -13.73 4.48 -17.94
C LEU A 238 -15.15 3.94 -17.71
N GLY A 239 -16.13 4.37 -18.51
CA GLY A 239 -17.51 3.86 -18.53
C GLY A 239 -18.45 4.64 -17.62
N ARG A 240 -19.61 4.07 -17.30
CA ARG A 240 -20.66 4.69 -16.46
C ARG A 240 -20.73 4.08 -15.05
N PRO A 241 -19.83 4.44 -14.13
CA PRO A 241 -19.94 4.00 -12.75
C PRO A 241 -21.14 4.63 -12.04
N THR A 242 -21.74 3.82 -11.17
CA THR A 242 -22.79 4.21 -10.25
C THR A 242 -22.29 4.02 -8.83
N LEU A 243 -22.50 5.04 -8.00
CA LEU A 243 -22.32 4.97 -6.57
C LEU A 243 -23.64 4.51 -5.94
N PHE A 244 -23.60 3.40 -5.21
CA PHE A 244 -24.69 2.86 -4.43
C PHE A 244 -24.45 3.12 -2.94
N GLU A 245 -25.52 3.39 -2.21
CA GLU A 245 -25.53 3.47 -0.75
C GLU A 245 -26.12 2.19 -0.16
N TYR A 246 -25.41 1.58 0.79
CA TYR A 246 -25.80 0.37 1.52
C TYR A 246 -26.32 0.71 2.92
N SER A 247 -27.59 0.43 3.18
CA SER A 247 -28.28 0.87 4.39
C SER A 247 -27.82 0.19 5.68
N ARG A 248 -27.28 -1.05 5.60
CA ARG A 248 -26.89 -1.85 6.76
C ARG A 248 -25.42 -1.70 7.21
N ALA A 249 -24.63 -0.83 6.59
CA ALA A 249 -23.25 -0.64 7.02
C ALA A 249 -23.17 -0.26 8.51
N LEU A 250 -22.30 -0.93 9.28
CA LEU A 250 -22.01 -0.51 10.65
C LEU A 250 -21.39 0.89 10.66
N PRO A 251 -21.64 1.70 11.71
CA PRO A 251 -20.87 2.91 11.96
C PRO A 251 -19.36 2.61 12.02
N ARG A 252 -18.52 3.59 11.61
CA ARG A 252 -17.07 3.46 11.75
C ARG A 252 -16.63 3.33 13.21
N ALA A 253 -17.36 3.97 14.12
CA ALA A 253 -17.23 3.77 15.56
C ALA A 253 -18.62 3.70 16.22
N LEU A 254 -18.78 2.81 17.19
CA LEU A 254 -19.98 2.67 18.01
C LEU A 254 -19.64 1.98 19.33
N VAL A 255 -20.49 2.13 20.34
CA VAL A 255 -20.42 1.34 21.58
C VAL A 255 -21.50 0.26 21.54
N LEU A 256 -21.12 -0.99 21.79
CA LEU A 256 -22.03 -2.14 21.90
C LEU A 256 -22.14 -2.55 23.37
N HIS A 257 -23.35 -2.68 23.89
CA HIS A 257 -23.57 -2.99 25.31
C HIS A 257 -23.70 -4.48 25.60
N ARG A 258 -23.85 -5.30 24.55
CA ARG A 258 -23.88 -6.76 24.65
C ARG A 258 -22.62 -7.34 24.02
N TRP A 259 -22.07 -8.37 24.65
CA TRP A 259 -20.93 -9.10 24.12
C TRP A 259 -21.06 -10.60 24.36
N GLU A 260 -20.53 -11.37 23.43
CA GLU A 260 -20.39 -12.82 23.50
C GLU A 260 -18.89 -13.15 23.58
N ILE A 261 -18.51 -14.05 24.48
CA ILE A 261 -17.11 -14.42 24.68
C ILE A 261 -16.88 -15.77 23.99
N LEU A 262 -15.99 -15.76 23.00
CA LEU A 262 -15.57 -16.94 22.24
C LEU A 262 -14.04 -16.95 22.19
N ASP A 263 -13.44 -17.82 22.99
CA ASP A 263 -11.98 -18.00 23.09
C ASP A 263 -11.38 -18.69 21.86
N ASP A 264 -12.15 -19.60 21.25
CA ASP A 264 -11.83 -20.29 20.00
C ASP A 264 -11.97 -19.35 18.78
N PRO A 265 -10.85 -19.04 18.08
CA PRO A 265 -10.85 -18.15 16.93
C PRO A 265 -11.75 -18.63 15.78
N ASP A 266 -11.83 -19.94 15.54
CA ASP A 266 -12.60 -20.51 14.43
C ASP A 266 -14.10 -20.42 14.72
N LYS A 267 -14.51 -20.67 15.98
CA LYS A 267 -15.90 -20.46 16.41
C LYS A 267 -16.30 -18.99 16.34
N LEU A 268 -15.40 -18.08 16.72
CA LEU A 268 -15.64 -16.63 16.62
C LEU A 268 -15.87 -16.22 15.16
N LEU A 269 -14.99 -16.64 14.24
CA LEU A 269 -15.15 -16.35 12.81
C LEU A 269 -16.44 -16.94 12.22
N ALA A 270 -16.77 -18.18 12.56
CA ALA A 270 -18.02 -18.81 12.13
C ALA A 270 -19.25 -18.05 12.65
N ARG A 271 -19.20 -17.58 13.90
CA ARG A 271 -20.26 -16.78 14.52
C ARG A 271 -20.44 -15.42 13.84
N LEU A 272 -19.38 -14.76 13.36
CA LEU A 272 -19.48 -13.48 12.66
C LEU A 272 -20.31 -13.54 11.37
N VAL A 273 -20.23 -14.66 10.65
CA VAL A 273 -20.96 -14.86 9.38
C VAL A 273 -22.30 -15.56 9.54
N ASP A 274 -22.64 -15.97 10.76
CA ASP A 274 -23.96 -16.53 11.06
C ASP A 274 -25.06 -15.49 10.81
N PRO A 275 -26.07 -15.78 9.97
CA PRO A 275 -27.21 -14.89 9.74
C PRO A 275 -27.98 -14.54 11.01
N LYS A 276 -27.94 -15.39 12.05
CA LYS A 276 -28.58 -15.15 13.35
C LYS A 276 -27.76 -14.22 14.26
N PHE A 277 -26.50 -13.95 13.93
CA PHE A 277 -25.71 -12.96 14.63
C PHE A 277 -26.08 -11.56 14.15
N ASP A 278 -26.43 -10.68 15.10
CA ASP A 278 -26.70 -9.27 14.85
C ASP A 278 -25.50 -8.42 15.28
N PRO A 279 -24.68 -7.94 14.32
CA PRO A 279 -23.50 -7.14 14.62
C PRO A 279 -23.82 -5.69 15.05
N HIS A 280 -25.08 -5.26 14.95
CA HIS A 280 -25.51 -3.92 15.38
C HIS A 280 -25.83 -3.84 16.88
N SER A 281 -25.95 -4.99 17.55
CA SER A 281 -26.31 -5.07 18.97
C SER A 281 -25.29 -5.83 19.83
N THR A 282 -24.50 -6.71 19.23
CA THR A 282 -23.58 -7.60 19.96
C THR A 282 -22.18 -7.57 19.36
N ILE A 283 -21.16 -7.54 20.22
CA ILE A 283 -19.74 -7.71 19.82
C ILE A 283 -19.19 -9.06 20.26
N LEU A 284 -18.36 -9.69 19.43
CA LEU A 284 -17.66 -10.91 19.82
C LEU A 284 -16.28 -10.58 20.38
N LEU A 285 -15.93 -11.13 21.54
CA LEU A 285 -14.65 -10.92 22.21
C LEU A 285 -13.96 -12.26 22.47
N ASN A 286 -12.63 -12.27 22.44
CA ASN A 286 -11.84 -13.45 22.79
C ASN A 286 -11.53 -13.56 24.30
N ALA A 287 -11.77 -12.49 25.06
CA ALA A 287 -11.56 -12.44 26.50
C ALA A 287 -12.61 -11.56 27.17
N ALA A 288 -12.98 -11.94 28.40
CA ALA A 288 -13.95 -11.17 29.19
C ALA A 288 -13.42 -9.75 29.46
N PRO A 289 -14.21 -8.70 29.18
CA PRO A 289 -13.86 -7.34 29.58
C PRO A 289 -14.01 -7.18 31.10
N PRO A 290 -13.30 -6.23 31.74
CA PRO A 290 -13.45 -5.93 33.17
C PRO A 290 -14.71 -5.10 33.45
N LEU A 291 -15.84 -5.48 32.86
CA LEU A 291 -17.15 -4.82 32.98
C LEU A 291 -18.22 -5.87 33.20
N GLN A 292 -19.27 -5.49 33.92
CA GLN A 292 -20.49 -6.30 34.00
C GLN A 292 -21.48 -5.82 32.93
N PRO A 293 -22.12 -6.72 32.17
CA PRO A 293 -23.15 -6.33 31.22
C PRO A 293 -24.38 -5.81 31.96
N ASP A 294 -25.03 -4.80 31.40
CA ASP A 294 -26.32 -4.29 31.87
C ASP A 294 -27.43 -4.84 30.94
N PRO A 295 -28.31 -5.74 31.44
CA PRO A 295 -29.39 -6.31 30.63
C PRO A 295 -30.38 -5.28 30.07
N ASN A 296 -30.49 -4.11 30.72
CA ASN A 296 -31.41 -3.04 30.32
C ASN A 296 -30.76 -2.01 29.39
N ALA A 297 -29.49 -2.16 29.07
CA ALA A 297 -28.79 -1.26 28.17
C ALA A 297 -29.39 -1.32 26.75
N PRO A 298 -29.38 -0.20 26.01
CA PRO A 298 -29.74 -0.20 24.59
C PRO A 298 -28.78 -1.10 23.79
N PRO A 299 -29.14 -1.55 22.57
CA PRO A 299 -28.27 -2.37 21.75
C PRO A 299 -26.90 -1.74 21.49
N SER A 300 -26.90 -0.46 21.13
CA SER A 300 -25.69 0.32 20.88
C SER A 300 -25.88 1.80 21.18
N THR A 301 -24.76 2.49 21.37
CA THR A 301 -24.68 3.95 21.53
C THR A 301 -23.77 4.54 20.47
N ALA A 302 -24.17 5.68 19.90
CA ALA A 302 -23.39 6.37 18.88
C ALA A 302 -22.08 6.94 19.43
N VAL A 303 -21.09 7.09 18.55
CA VAL A 303 -19.77 7.63 18.87
C VAL A 303 -19.47 8.74 17.87
N ASP A 304 -19.12 9.91 18.40
CA ASP A 304 -18.71 11.05 17.60
C ASP A 304 -17.24 10.94 17.26
N ILE A 305 -16.92 11.00 15.97
CA ILE A 305 -15.53 11.06 15.49
C ILE A 305 -15.11 12.52 15.46
N VAL A 306 -14.31 12.94 16.45
CA VAL A 306 -13.82 14.32 16.57
C VAL A 306 -12.70 14.57 15.57
N SER A 307 -11.79 13.61 15.39
CA SER A 307 -10.69 13.68 14.45
C SER A 307 -10.28 12.28 14.02
N PHE A 308 -10.01 12.11 12.73
CA PHE A 308 -9.51 10.85 12.17
C PHE A 308 -8.29 11.13 11.31
N LYS A 309 -7.10 10.83 11.84
CA LYS A 309 -5.81 11.02 11.15
C LYS A 309 -5.02 9.70 11.16
N PRO A 310 -4.11 9.49 10.20
CA PRO A 310 -3.39 8.21 10.05
C PRO A 310 -2.74 7.66 11.33
N ALA A 311 -2.18 8.53 12.19
CA ALA A 311 -1.52 8.14 13.44
C ALA A 311 -2.29 8.54 14.71
N ARG A 312 -3.49 9.10 14.58
CA ARG A 312 -4.29 9.58 15.71
C ARG A 312 -5.78 9.64 15.40
N VAL A 313 -6.58 8.91 16.16
CA VAL A 313 -8.05 8.94 16.08
C VAL A 313 -8.60 9.39 17.43
N GLU A 314 -9.50 10.35 17.42
CA GLU A 314 -10.15 10.91 18.61
C GLU A 314 -11.65 10.74 18.50
N LEU A 315 -12.23 10.12 19.52
CA LEU A 315 -13.63 9.76 19.62
C LEU A 315 -14.24 10.32 20.91
N LYS A 316 -15.53 10.64 20.86
CA LYS A 316 -16.34 11.03 22.03
C LYS A 316 -17.62 10.22 22.09
N THR A 317 -18.05 9.87 23.29
CA THR A 317 -19.32 9.16 23.52
C THR A 317 -19.81 9.41 24.94
N SER A 318 -21.12 9.25 25.17
CA SER A 318 -21.77 9.38 26.47
C SER A 318 -22.63 8.15 26.74
N LEU A 319 -22.30 7.43 27.81
CA LEU A 319 -22.85 6.11 28.11
C LEU A 319 -23.63 6.13 29.42
N LYS A 320 -24.87 5.62 29.39
CA LYS A 320 -25.67 5.37 30.60
C LYS A 320 -25.38 4.03 31.26
N SER A 321 -24.86 3.08 30.47
CA SER A 321 -24.57 1.70 30.85
C SER A 321 -23.18 1.32 30.33
N PRO A 322 -22.46 0.39 30.99
CA PRO A 322 -21.15 -0.06 30.51
C PRO A 322 -21.26 -0.66 29.11
N GLY A 323 -20.19 -0.53 28.31
CA GLY A 323 -20.18 -1.03 26.94
C GLY A 323 -18.79 -1.15 26.36
N ILE A 324 -18.73 -1.74 25.16
CA ILE A 324 -17.49 -1.94 24.42
C ILE A 324 -17.49 -0.98 23.24
N LEU A 325 -16.63 0.03 23.30
CA LEU A 325 -16.33 0.86 22.15
C LEU A 325 -15.63 0.01 21.10
N MET A 326 -16.20 -0.06 19.91
CA MET A 326 -15.57 -0.64 18.73
C MET A 326 -15.23 0.48 17.75
N LEU A 327 -13.95 0.56 17.40
CA LEU A 327 -13.51 1.26 16.21
C LEU A 327 -13.30 0.20 15.12
N ASN A 328 -14.00 0.34 14.00
CA ASN A 328 -14.00 -0.62 12.89
C ASN A 328 -12.71 -0.52 12.05
N ASP A 329 -11.56 -0.54 12.71
CA ASP A 329 -10.22 -0.58 12.17
C ASP A 329 -9.50 -1.80 12.73
N ARG A 330 -8.57 -2.34 11.96
CA ARG A 330 -7.76 -3.47 12.38
C ARG A 330 -6.94 -3.14 13.63
N TYR A 331 -7.04 -4.01 14.63
CA TYR A 331 -6.21 -4.10 15.82
C TYR A 331 -4.77 -4.42 15.42
N ASP A 332 -3.84 -3.69 16.02
CA ASP A 332 -2.40 -3.91 15.85
C ASP A 332 -1.69 -3.40 17.11
N THR A 333 -0.59 -4.04 17.49
CA THR A 333 0.13 -3.73 18.73
C THR A 333 0.88 -2.40 18.70
N GLY A 334 1.07 -1.80 17.52
CA GLY A 334 1.60 -0.43 17.39
C GLY A 334 0.60 0.65 17.78
N TRP A 335 -0.69 0.30 17.98
CA TRP A 335 -1.69 1.23 18.50
C TRP A 335 -1.78 1.18 20.02
N THR A 336 -1.81 2.36 20.62
CA THR A 336 -2.11 2.58 22.03
C THR A 336 -3.41 3.36 22.15
N VAL A 337 -4.05 3.27 23.32
CA VAL A 337 -5.29 3.99 23.59
C VAL A 337 -5.25 4.66 24.96
N ALA A 338 -5.79 5.87 25.03
CA ALA A 338 -6.08 6.56 26.27
C ALA A 338 -7.58 6.86 26.37
N VAL A 339 -8.17 6.62 27.53
CA VAL A 339 -9.55 6.98 27.89
C VAL A 339 -9.46 8.08 28.94
N ASP A 340 -10.04 9.23 28.64
CA ASP A 340 -10.04 10.41 29.52
C ASP A 340 -8.64 10.85 29.95
N GLY A 341 -7.66 10.64 29.06
CA GLY A 341 -6.25 11.00 29.27
C GLY A 341 -5.41 9.92 29.96
N ALA A 342 -6.04 8.88 30.52
CA ALA A 342 -5.33 7.76 31.15
C ALA A 342 -5.12 6.59 30.17
N PRO A 343 -3.98 5.89 30.19
CA PRO A 343 -3.77 4.68 29.39
C PRO A 343 -4.85 3.64 29.67
N ALA A 344 -5.40 3.02 28.62
CA ALA A 344 -6.40 1.96 28.73
C ALA A 344 -5.99 0.72 27.92
N LYS A 345 -6.59 -0.43 28.26
CA LYS A 345 -6.34 -1.68 27.56
C LYS A 345 -7.24 -1.80 26.34
N MET A 346 -6.62 -1.93 25.17
CA MET A 346 -7.30 -2.30 23.93
C MET A 346 -7.25 -3.82 23.73
N GLN A 347 -8.28 -4.39 23.14
CA GLN A 347 -8.30 -5.79 22.73
C GLN A 347 -8.97 -5.97 21.35
N PRO A 348 -8.69 -7.06 20.63
CA PRO A 348 -9.44 -7.40 19.43
C PRO A 348 -10.89 -7.73 19.77
N GLY A 349 -11.82 -7.19 19.00
CA GLY A 349 -13.21 -7.63 18.97
C GLY A 349 -13.68 -7.82 17.54
N ASN A 350 -14.74 -8.62 17.35
CA ASN A 350 -15.12 -9.12 16.03
C ASN A 350 -13.90 -9.62 15.24
N PHE A 351 -13.05 -10.39 15.93
CA PHE A 351 -11.79 -10.95 15.47
C PHE A 351 -10.64 -9.95 15.27
N ILE A 352 -10.80 -8.96 14.39
CA ILE A 352 -9.71 -8.02 14.04
C ILE A 352 -9.95 -6.57 14.45
N MET A 353 -11.11 -6.17 14.97
CA MET A 353 -11.41 -4.76 15.20
C MET A 353 -10.85 -4.26 16.54
N ARG A 354 -10.50 -2.97 16.62
CA ARG A 354 -10.06 -2.34 17.87
C ARG A 354 -11.22 -2.15 18.82
N THR A 355 -11.08 -2.66 20.04
CA THR A 355 -12.10 -2.47 21.08
C THR A 355 -11.55 -2.00 22.40
N VAL A 356 -12.34 -1.20 23.11
CA VAL A 356 -12.02 -0.63 24.41
C VAL A 356 -13.24 -0.73 25.32
N PRO A 357 -13.13 -1.39 26.49
CA PRO A 357 -14.19 -1.38 27.50
C PRO A 357 -14.34 0.02 28.10
N LEU A 358 -15.57 0.53 28.14
CA LEU A 358 -15.92 1.82 28.75
C LEU A 358 -16.98 1.63 29.85
N PRO A 359 -16.77 2.19 31.06
CA PRO A 359 -17.82 2.26 32.07
C PRO A 359 -18.94 3.26 31.66
N PRO A 360 -20.01 3.40 32.46
CA PRO A 360 -20.93 4.53 32.30
C PRO A 360 -20.20 5.87 32.51
N GLY A 361 -20.56 6.87 31.72
CA GLY A 361 -19.97 8.21 31.77
C GLY A 361 -19.78 8.86 30.40
N GLU A 362 -19.27 10.10 30.43
CA GLU A 362 -18.79 10.77 29.23
C GLU A 362 -17.31 10.42 29.03
N HIS A 363 -16.97 9.96 27.82
CA HIS A 363 -15.64 9.49 27.51
C HIS A 363 -15.05 10.18 26.30
N ARG A 364 -13.78 10.55 26.43
CA ARG A 364 -12.91 10.94 25.33
C ARG A 364 -11.86 9.85 25.12
N VAL A 365 -11.96 9.16 23.99
CA VAL A 365 -11.07 8.04 23.65
C VAL A 365 -10.12 8.45 22.54
N VAL A 366 -8.82 8.30 22.78
CA VAL A 366 -7.77 8.69 21.85
C VAL A 366 -6.91 7.48 21.51
N PHE A 367 -6.95 7.07 20.25
CA PHE A 367 -6.02 6.08 19.70
C PHE A 367 -4.80 6.79 19.12
N HIS A 368 -3.62 6.25 19.38
CA HIS A 368 -2.37 6.77 18.82
C HIS A 368 -1.52 5.62 18.29
N TYR A 369 -1.02 5.77 17.06
CA TYR A 369 -0.07 4.84 16.46
C TYR A 369 1.36 5.32 16.70
N GLY A 370 2.19 4.46 17.26
CA GLY A 370 3.61 4.71 17.46
C GLY A 370 4.46 3.58 16.90
N VAL A 371 5.52 3.92 16.19
CA VAL A 371 6.55 2.94 15.81
C VAL A 371 7.41 2.65 17.04
N PRO A 372 7.70 1.38 17.39
CA PRO A 372 8.56 1.06 18.52
C PRO A 372 9.89 1.83 18.45
N ALA A 373 10.29 2.47 19.56
CA ALA A 373 11.52 3.26 19.63
C ALA A 373 12.76 2.47 19.15
N ALA A 374 12.73 1.15 19.33
CA ALA A 374 13.73 0.18 18.86
C ALA A 374 14.11 0.33 17.38
N MET A 375 13.16 0.68 16.51
CA MET A 375 13.40 0.76 15.07
C MET A 375 14.31 1.94 14.71
N TRP A 376 14.24 3.02 15.48
CA TRP A 376 15.12 4.17 15.28
C TRP A 376 16.58 3.79 15.56
N TRP A 377 16.87 3.03 16.62
CA TRP A 377 18.24 2.63 16.96
C TRP A 377 18.96 1.86 15.84
N LEU A 378 18.23 1.06 15.05
CA LEU A 378 18.80 0.37 13.88
C LEU A 378 19.24 1.34 12.79
N THR A 379 18.42 2.34 12.47
CA THR A 379 18.78 3.37 11.48
C THR A 379 19.96 4.23 11.93
N TRP A 380 19.97 4.68 13.19
CA TRP A 380 21.08 5.44 13.76
C TRP A 380 22.36 4.62 13.79
N GLY A 381 22.28 3.34 14.19
CA GLY A 381 23.43 2.42 14.18
C GLY A 381 24.06 2.26 12.79
N GLN A 382 23.24 2.13 11.74
CA GLN A 382 23.72 2.05 10.36
C GLN A 382 24.45 3.35 9.94
N TRP A 383 23.86 4.52 10.18
CA TRP A 383 24.47 5.81 9.82
C TRP A 383 25.78 6.07 10.56
N ILE A 384 25.84 5.71 11.85
CA ILE A 384 27.06 5.82 12.65
C ILE A 384 28.15 4.90 12.06
N ALA A 385 27.82 3.64 11.74
CA ALA A 385 28.78 2.69 11.17
C ALA A 385 29.33 3.16 9.81
N ILE A 386 28.46 3.66 8.91
CA ILE A 386 28.87 4.23 7.61
C ILE A 386 29.83 5.41 7.82
N THR A 387 29.46 6.33 8.72
CA THR A 387 30.26 7.52 9.01
C THR A 387 31.64 7.15 9.56
N LEU A 388 31.71 6.22 10.52
CA LEU A 388 32.96 5.73 11.07
C LEU A 388 33.83 5.05 10.01
N GLY A 389 33.22 4.27 9.10
CA GLY A 389 33.93 3.65 7.97
C GLY A 389 34.53 4.67 7.00
N LEU A 390 33.79 5.73 6.67
CA LEU A 390 34.28 6.83 5.83
C LEU A 390 35.42 7.59 6.50
N VAL A 391 35.28 7.92 7.79
CA VAL A 391 36.33 8.60 8.57
C VAL A 391 37.60 7.76 8.64
N ALA A 392 37.49 6.47 8.94
CA ALA A 392 38.64 5.57 9.00
C ALA A 392 39.36 5.46 7.64
N THR A 393 38.59 5.44 6.54
CA THR A 393 39.13 5.42 5.18
C THR A 393 39.85 6.72 4.83
N ALA A 394 39.26 7.86 5.18
CA ALA A 394 39.86 9.19 4.97
C ALA A 394 41.17 9.34 5.77
N ILE A 395 41.18 8.94 7.04
CA ILE A 395 42.40 8.93 7.88
C ILE A 395 43.48 8.03 7.26
N SER A 396 43.11 6.84 6.81
CA SER A 396 44.04 5.90 6.16
C SER A 396 44.62 6.48 4.86
N ALA A 397 43.81 7.16 4.05
CA ALA A 397 44.25 7.82 2.83
C ALA A 397 45.19 9.01 3.11
N LEU A 398 44.90 9.79 4.15
CA LEU A 398 45.77 10.90 4.59
C LEU A 398 47.10 10.39 5.15
N ARG A 399 47.09 9.28 5.90
CA ARG A 399 48.32 8.64 6.42
C ARG A 399 49.21 8.05 5.33
N ARG A 400 48.65 7.60 4.20
CA ARG A 400 49.42 7.12 3.04
C ARG A 400 49.99 8.24 2.16
N ARG A 401 49.58 9.49 2.39
CA ARG A 401 50.09 10.68 1.67
C ARG A 401 51.23 11.40 2.40
N LYS A 402 51.39 11.15 3.69
CA LYS A 402 52.63 11.44 4.43
C LYS A 402 53.58 10.27 4.23
#